data_AF-A0A950TV01-F1
#
_entry.id   AF-A0A950TV01-F1
#
_cell.length_a   1.000
_cell.length_b   1.000
_cell.length_c   1.000
_cell.angle_alpha   90.00
_cell.angle_beta   90.00
_cell.angle_gamma   90.00
#
_symmetry.space_group_name_H-M   'P 1'
#
loop_
_entity.id
_entity.type
_entity.pdbx_description
1 polymer ?
#
loop_
_entity_poly.entity_id
_entity_poly.type
_entity_poly.pdbx_seq_one_letter_code
_entity_poly.pdbx_strand_id
1 'polypeptide(L)'
;ILRAAPKAVLWLLSGGDAADQNLREHAMAQNIEPDRLVFAPRKHNAEHLARYPLADLFLDTAPYGAHTTASDAMWMGVPVITTPGRSFASRVCASLVRAAGLPELACSTHQEYVQRAIALANDPVGTKMFKERLAAGRGACTLFDTLGLVRSLEGLYAQMWAEFEEGRLPRPDLANLELYHDIACRFSHADEQEPFERKYLAALAYQHAVSPVRPDSRLWTETATPT
;
A
#
# COMPACT_ATOMS: atom_id res chain seq x y z
N ILE A 1 -3.90 17.93 -0.91
CA ILE A 1 -4.55 17.68 -2.22
C ILE A 1 -5.72 18.64 -2.45
N LEU A 2 -6.85 18.53 -1.73
CA LEU A 2 -8.05 19.37 -1.95
C LEU A 2 -7.79 20.90 -1.95
N ARG A 3 -6.89 21.41 -1.10
CA ARG A 3 -6.47 22.83 -1.10
C ARG A 3 -5.87 23.29 -2.44
N ALA A 4 -5.14 22.41 -3.13
CA ALA A 4 -4.45 22.72 -4.39
C ALA A 4 -5.22 22.27 -5.64
N ALA A 5 -6.38 21.64 -5.46
CA ALA A 5 -7.28 21.22 -6.53
C ALA A 5 -8.69 21.73 -6.20
N PRO A 6 -9.01 23.02 -6.46
CA PRO A 6 -10.19 23.67 -5.89
C PRO A 6 -11.53 23.09 -6.37
N LYS A 7 -11.54 22.44 -7.54
CA LYS A 7 -12.74 21.80 -8.11
C LYS A 7 -12.93 20.34 -7.69
N ALA A 8 -11.95 19.74 -7.02
CA ALA A 8 -12.02 18.34 -6.62
C ALA A 8 -12.95 18.14 -5.41
N VAL A 9 -13.53 16.96 -5.30
CA VAL A 9 -14.20 16.49 -4.07
C VAL A 9 -13.49 15.22 -3.59
N LEU A 10 -13.59 14.92 -2.30
CA LEU A 10 -13.14 13.67 -1.72
C LEU A 10 -14.35 12.78 -1.48
N TRP A 11 -14.42 11.66 -2.19
CA TRP A 11 -15.51 10.69 -2.07
C TRP A 11 -15.10 9.55 -1.15
N LEU A 12 -15.88 9.35 -0.08
CA LEU A 12 -15.61 8.37 0.97
C LEU A 12 -16.79 7.42 1.12
N LEU A 13 -16.54 6.21 1.65
CA LEU A 13 -17.61 5.37 2.16
C LEU A 13 -18.07 5.92 3.52
N SER A 14 -19.37 6.07 3.73
CA SER A 14 -19.92 6.49 5.01
C SER A 14 -19.55 5.50 6.12
N GLY A 15 -19.01 6.03 7.21
CA GLY A 15 -18.73 5.31 8.45
C GLY A 15 -19.90 5.36 9.45
N GLY A 16 -21.01 6.00 9.07
CA GLY A 16 -22.10 6.41 9.95
C GLY A 16 -21.95 7.86 10.40
N ASP A 17 -23.05 8.44 10.91
CA ASP A 17 -23.17 9.89 11.16
C ASP A 17 -22.01 10.47 12.00
N ALA A 18 -21.61 9.77 13.06
CA ALA A 18 -20.51 10.23 13.93
C ALA A 18 -19.16 10.27 13.20
N ALA A 19 -18.84 9.24 12.41
CA ALA A 19 -17.57 9.19 11.67
C ALA A 19 -17.54 10.23 10.56
N ASP A 20 -18.65 10.37 9.83
CA ASP A 20 -18.78 11.33 8.73
C ASP A 20 -18.70 12.77 9.26
N GLN A 21 -19.31 13.05 10.42
CA GLN A 21 -19.25 14.35 11.08
C GLN A 21 -17.83 14.68 11.58
N ASN A 22 -17.14 13.74 12.23
CA ASN A 22 -15.76 13.92 12.67
C ASN A 22 -14.83 14.28 11.49
N LEU A 23 -15.03 13.65 10.33
CA LEU A 23 -14.24 13.94 9.14
C LEU A 23 -14.54 15.32 8.55
N ARG A 24 -15.81 15.76 8.58
CA ARG A 24 -16.19 17.14 8.18
C ARG A 24 -15.55 18.18 9.10
N GLU A 25 -15.63 17.98 10.42
CA GLU A 25 -15.01 18.89 11.40
C GLU A 25 -13.50 18.97 11.23
N HIS A 26 -12.85 17.82 10.99
CA HIS A 26 -11.43 17.79 10.67
C HIS A 26 -11.12 18.55 9.37
N ALA A 27 -11.92 18.38 8.32
CA ALA A 27 -11.76 19.12 7.08
C ALA A 27 -11.91 20.64 7.28
N MET A 28 -12.89 21.09 8.06
CA MET A 28 -13.06 22.51 8.42
C MET A 28 -11.85 23.06 9.15
N ALA A 29 -11.31 22.32 10.13
CA ALA A 29 -10.09 22.69 10.84
C ALA A 29 -8.87 22.82 9.91
N GLN A 30 -8.89 22.14 8.76
CA GLN A 30 -7.87 22.24 7.69
C GLN A 30 -8.20 23.30 6.62
N ASN A 31 -9.24 24.12 6.81
CA ASN A 31 -9.76 25.10 5.85
C ASN A 31 -10.24 24.46 4.54
N ILE A 32 -10.97 23.35 4.65
CA ILE A 32 -11.61 22.67 3.52
C ILE A 32 -13.12 22.67 3.78
N GLU A 33 -13.88 23.19 2.82
CA GLU A 33 -15.35 23.20 2.88
C GLU A 33 -15.92 21.78 3.11
N PRO A 34 -16.80 21.57 4.11
CA PRO A 34 -17.39 20.26 4.42
C PRO A 34 -18.07 19.58 3.23
N ASP A 35 -18.72 20.37 2.38
CA ASP A 35 -19.47 19.85 1.21
C ASP A 35 -18.56 19.27 0.14
N ARG A 36 -17.24 19.48 0.24
CA ARG A 36 -16.25 18.80 -0.62
C ARG A 36 -15.97 17.37 -0.16
N LEU A 37 -16.49 16.94 0.98
CA LEU A 37 -16.46 15.55 1.43
C LEU A 37 -17.82 14.91 1.13
N VAL A 38 -17.84 14.01 0.15
CA VAL A 38 -19.05 13.28 -0.26
C VAL A 38 -19.02 11.90 0.36
N PHE A 39 -20.07 11.52 1.08
CA PHE A 39 -20.15 10.22 1.75
C PHE A 39 -21.15 9.32 1.02
N ALA A 40 -20.64 8.20 0.49
CA ALA A 40 -21.43 7.19 -0.18
C ALA A 40 -22.01 6.21 0.84
N PRO A 41 -23.30 5.86 0.77
CA PRO A 41 -23.83 4.78 1.60
C PRO A 41 -23.22 3.43 1.20
N ARG A 42 -23.33 2.45 2.10
CA ARG A 42 -23.08 1.04 1.77
C ARG A 42 -24.13 0.57 0.77
N LYS A 43 -23.69 -0.23 -0.19
CA LYS A 43 -24.49 -0.76 -1.29
C LYS A 43 -24.11 -2.21 -1.54
N HIS A 44 -24.98 -2.95 -2.22
CA HIS A 44 -24.63 -4.29 -2.69
C HIS A 44 -23.48 -4.22 -3.70
N ASN A 45 -22.71 -5.31 -3.83
CA ASN A 45 -21.44 -5.27 -4.54
C ASN A 45 -21.54 -4.74 -5.98
N ALA A 46 -22.57 -5.15 -6.74
CA ALA A 46 -22.77 -4.67 -8.10
C ALA A 46 -22.97 -3.15 -8.17
N GLU A 47 -23.78 -2.58 -7.27
CA GLU A 47 -24.03 -1.14 -7.17
C GLU A 47 -22.80 -0.38 -6.63
N HIS A 48 -22.04 -1.02 -5.73
CA HIS A 48 -20.77 -0.50 -5.24
C HIS A 48 -19.72 -0.42 -6.36
N LEU A 49 -19.61 -1.45 -7.20
CA LEU A 49 -18.69 -1.45 -8.34
C LEU A 49 -19.12 -0.45 -9.43
N ALA A 50 -20.42 -0.38 -9.74
CA ALA A 50 -20.96 0.49 -10.78
C ALA A 50 -20.69 1.99 -10.57
N ARG A 51 -20.39 2.40 -9.34
CA ARG A 51 -20.12 3.81 -9.01
C ARG A 51 -18.65 4.20 -9.23
N TYR A 52 -17.71 3.23 -9.21
CA TYR A 52 -16.28 3.53 -9.38
C TYR A 52 -15.94 4.31 -10.64
N PRO A 53 -16.52 4.04 -11.83
CA PRO A 53 -16.21 4.81 -13.04
C PRO A 53 -16.44 6.32 -12.93
N LEU A 54 -17.28 6.75 -11.98
CA LEU A 54 -17.51 8.17 -11.66
C LEU A 54 -16.34 8.84 -10.92
N ALA A 55 -15.44 8.05 -10.33
CA ALA A 55 -14.21 8.55 -9.73
C ALA A 55 -13.14 8.79 -10.79
N ASP A 56 -12.38 9.86 -10.62
CA ASP A 56 -11.23 10.19 -11.47
C ASP A 56 -9.96 9.49 -11.00
N LEU A 57 -9.76 9.43 -9.69
CA LEU A 57 -8.55 8.96 -9.05
C LEU A 57 -8.88 8.35 -7.69
N PHE A 58 -8.31 7.19 -7.39
CA PHE A 58 -8.40 6.56 -6.07
C PHE A 58 -7.14 6.91 -5.26
N LEU A 59 -7.36 7.41 -4.05
CA LEU A 59 -6.32 7.76 -3.10
C LEU A 59 -6.19 6.65 -2.06
N ASP A 60 -5.10 5.88 -2.12
CA ASP A 60 -4.81 4.84 -1.13
C ASP A 60 -4.46 5.42 0.24
N THR A 61 -4.66 4.64 1.30
CA THR A 61 -4.37 5.02 2.69
C THR A 61 -3.06 4.42 3.20
N ALA A 62 -2.47 5.04 4.22
CA ALA A 62 -1.31 4.55 4.93
C ALA A 62 -1.55 4.62 6.46
N PRO A 63 -0.94 3.75 7.29
CA PRO A 63 -0.03 2.66 6.94
C PRO A 63 -0.74 1.36 6.54
N TYR A 64 -2.07 1.33 6.56
CA TYR A 64 -2.86 0.20 6.08
C TYR A 64 -3.52 0.59 4.75
N GLY A 65 -3.03 0.00 3.67
CA GLY A 65 -3.52 0.30 2.32
C GLY A 65 -4.77 -0.48 1.95
N ALA A 66 -5.39 -0.04 0.86
CA ALA A 66 -6.46 -0.71 0.18
C ALA A 66 -5.98 -2.05 -0.39
N HIS A 67 -6.82 -3.07 -0.21
CA HIS A 67 -6.63 -4.41 -0.73
C HIS A 67 -7.64 -4.63 -1.86
N THR A 68 -8.77 -5.27 -1.55
CA THR A 68 -9.86 -5.52 -2.49
C THR A 68 -10.37 -4.23 -3.14
N THR A 69 -10.52 -3.15 -2.38
CA THR A 69 -11.03 -1.86 -2.90
C THR A 69 -10.11 -1.21 -3.95
N ALA A 70 -8.80 -1.46 -3.90
CA ALA A 70 -7.86 -1.02 -4.94
C ALA A 70 -7.96 -1.91 -6.19
N SER A 71 -8.11 -3.23 -6.00
CA SER A 71 -8.38 -4.16 -7.11
C SER A 71 -9.69 -3.81 -7.82
N ASP A 72 -10.76 -3.52 -7.07
CA ASP A 72 -12.06 -3.09 -7.59
C ASP A 72 -11.95 -1.78 -8.37
N ALA A 73 -11.20 -0.80 -7.83
CA ALA A 73 -10.95 0.47 -8.51
C ALA A 73 -10.32 0.25 -9.89
N MET A 74 -9.23 -0.51 -9.95
CA MET A 74 -8.51 -0.77 -11.20
C MET A 74 -9.31 -1.66 -12.16
N TRP A 75 -10.07 -2.62 -11.64
CA TRP A 75 -11.00 -3.43 -12.43
C TRP A 75 -12.04 -2.52 -13.10
N MET A 76 -12.57 -1.54 -12.38
CA MET A 76 -13.51 -0.55 -12.91
C MET A 76 -12.86 0.60 -13.70
N GLY A 77 -11.53 0.56 -13.91
CA GLY A 77 -10.79 1.52 -14.74
C GLY A 77 -10.40 2.82 -14.04
N VAL A 78 -10.35 2.83 -12.70
CA VAL A 78 -9.93 3.97 -11.89
C VAL A 78 -8.47 3.80 -11.47
N PRO A 79 -7.56 4.74 -11.81
CA PRO A 79 -6.18 4.70 -11.36
C PRO A 79 -6.07 4.88 -9.84
N VAL A 80 -5.11 4.20 -9.23
CA VAL A 80 -4.85 4.23 -7.78
C VAL A 80 -3.45 4.78 -7.54
N ILE A 81 -3.33 5.83 -6.71
CA ILE A 81 -2.03 6.28 -6.17
C ILE A 81 -1.83 5.67 -4.79
N THR A 82 -0.64 5.18 -4.52
CA THR A 82 -0.24 4.56 -3.25
C THR A 82 1.20 4.89 -2.89
N THR A 83 1.53 4.79 -1.61
CA THR A 83 2.90 4.89 -1.08
C THR A 83 3.19 3.65 -0.26
N PRO A 84 4.02 2.70 -0.75
CA PRO A 84 4.31 1.48 -0.02
C PRO A 84 5.07 1.79 1.27
N GLY A 85 4.58 1.28 2.39
CA GLY A 85 5.31 1.29 3.65
C GLY A 85 6.26 0.11 3.80
N ARG A 86 6.54 -0.23 5.07
CA ARG A 86 7.48 -1.31 5.47
C ARG A 86 6.80 -2.62 5.83
N SER A 87 5.50 -2.60 6.13
CA SER A 87 4.75 -3.81 6.47
C SER A 87 4.10 -4.41 5.23
N PHE A 88 3.73 -5.69 5.29
CA PHE A 88 2.96 -6.34 4.22
C PHE A 88 1.68 -5.57 3.87
N ALA A 89 0.86 -5.24 4.88
CA ALA A 89 -0.41 -4.53 4.69
C ALA A 89 -0.24 -3.12 4.07
N SER A 90 0.90 -2.48 4.31
CA SER A 90 1.23 -1.19 3.70
C SER A 90 1.72 -1.28 2.24
N ARG A 91 1.91 -2.49 1.70
CA ARG A 91 2.54 -2.74 0.39
C ARG A 91 1.64 -3.44 -0.62
N VAL A 92 0.49 -3.95 -0.20
CA VAL A 92 -0.43 -4.68 -1.07
C VAL A 92 -0.86 -3.81 -2.24
N CYS A 93 -1.40 -2.62 -2.00
CA CYS A 93 -1.84 -1.72 -3.07
C CYS A 93 -0.73 -1.42 -4.09
N ALA A 94 0.50 -1.17 -3.61
CA ALA A 94 1.64 -0.94 -4.48
C ALA A 94 2.04 -2.17 -5.30
N SER A 95 1.79 -3.39 -4.82
CA SER A 95 1.91 -4.62 -5.61
C SER A 95 0.84 -4.68 -6.70
N LEU A 96 -0.43 -4.40 -6.33
CA LEU A 96 -1.55 -4.41 -7.26
C LEU A 96 -1.37 -3.37 -8.40
N VAL A 97 -0.95 -2.15 -8.07
CA VAL A 97 -0.70 -1.07 -9.03
C VAL A 97 0.40 -1.45 -10.05
N ARG A 98 1.47 -2.13 -9.59
CA ARG A 98 2.51 -2.67 -10.48
C ARG A 98 1.96 -3.79 -11.36
N ALA A 99 1.21 -4.72 -10.78
CA ALA A 99 0.60 -5.84 -11.50
C ALA A 99 -0.47 -5.38 -12.52
N ALA A 100 -1.09 -4.22 -12.30
CA ALA A 100 -1.99 -3.55 -13.24
C ALA A 100 -1.28 -2.81 -14.38
N GLY A 101 0.07 -2.75 -14.38
CA GLY A 101 0.87 -2.10 -15.41
C GLY A 101 1.02 -0.58 -15.24
N LEU A 102 0.82 -0.06 -14.02
CA LEU A 102 0.97 1.37 -13.69
C LEU A 102 2.01 1.60 -12.57
N PRO A 103 3.23 1.02 -12.63
CA PRO A 103 4.22 1.12 -11.55
C PRO A 103 4.55 2.56 -11.13
N GLU A 104 4.41 3.52 -12.03
CA GLU A 104 4.63 4.94 -11.79
C GLU A 104 3.63 5.58 -10.82
N LEU A 105 2.49 4.94 -10.51
CA LEU A 105 1.52 5.41 -9.51
C LEU A 105 1.82 4.90 -8.09
N ALA A 106 2.85 4.07 -7.92
CA ALA A 106 3.40 3.72 -6.62
C ALA A 106 4.51 4.72 -6.24
N CYS A 107 4.14 5.78 -5.53
CA CYS A 107 5.03 6.85 -5.10
C CYS A 107 6.01 6.39 -4.01
N SER A 108 7.21 6.97 -3.99
CA SER A 108 8.27 6.59 -3.04
C SER A 108 8.16 7.32 -1.70
N THR A 109 7.46 8.46 -1.65
CA THR A 109 7.28 9.29 -0.46
C THR A 109 5.88 9.88 -0.38
N HIS A 110 5.44 10.29 0.81
CA HIS A 110 4.17 11.02 0.97
C HIS A 110 4.16 12.36 0.21
N GLN A 111 5.31 13.02 0.08
CA GLN A 111 5.41 14.24 -0.71
C GLN A 111 5.14 13.96 -2.20
N GLU A 112 5.74 12.92 -2.76
CA GLU A 112 5.51 12.51 -4.15
C GLU A 112 4.05 12.11 -4.36
N TYR A 113 3.45 11.37 -3.42
CA TYR A 113 2.03 11.02 -3.44
C TYR A 113 1.14 12.26 -3.54
N VAL A 114 1.37 13.27 -2.70
CA VAL A 114 0.57 14.49 -2.70
C VAL A 114 0.77 15.27 -3.99
N GLN A 115 2.01 15.40 -4.47
CA GLN A 115 2.31 16.09 -5.72
C GLN A 115 1.66 15.40 -6.92
N ARG A 116 1.75 14.06 -6.99
CA ARG A 116 1.15 13.27 -8.06
C ARG A 116 -0.37 13.39 -8.06
N ALA A 117 -1.00 13.28 -6.89
CA ALA A 117 -2.44 13.42 -6.76
C ALA A 117 -2.91 14.83 -7.16
N ILE A 118 -2.17 15.89 -6.80
CA ILE A 118 -2.48 17.26 -7.24
C ILE A 118 -2.32 17.41 -8.76
N ALA A 119 -1.25 16.86 -9.33
CA ALA A 119 -1.00 16.91 -10.77
C ALA A 119 -2.16 16.27 -11.54
N LEU A 120 -2.56 15.04 -11.17
CA LEU A 120 -3.67 14.35 -11.82
C LEU A 120 -5.03 15.03 -11.58
N ALA A 121 -5.29 15.51 -10.35
CA ALA A 121 -6.54 16.22 -10.06
C ALA A 121 -6.71 17.52 -10.88
N ASN A 122 -5.61 18.12 -11.32
CA ASN A 122 -5.61 19.33 -12.15
C ASN A 122 -5.34 19.04 -13.65
N ASP A 123 -5.14 17.77 -14.03
CA ASP A 123 -4.88 17.33 -15.41
C ASP A 123 -5.88 16.24 -15.83
N PRO A 124 -7.05 16.63 -16.35
CA PRO A 124 -8.05 15.69 -16.84
C PRO A 124 -7.53 14.80 -17.99
N VAL A 125 -6.59 15.31 -18.81
CA VAL A 125 -6.03 14.57 -19.94
C VAL A 125 -5.10 13.47 -19.43
N GLY A 126 -4.19 13.81 -18.52
CA GLY A 126 -3.31 12.85 -17.86
C GLY A 126 -4.09 11.79 -17.09
N THR A 127 -5.14 12.18 -16.36
CA THR A 127 -6.01 11.22 -15.65
C THR A 127 -6.72 10.28 -16.64
N LYS A 128 -7.29 10.83 -17.72
CA LYS A 128 -7.96 10.04 -18.76
C LYS A 128 -7.02 9.02 -19.40
N MET A 129 -5.76 9.39 -19.67
CA MET A 129 -4.75 8.48 -20.20
C MET A 129 -4.55 7.25 -19.29
N PHE A 130 -4.52 7.42 -17.96
CA PHE A 130 -4.40 6.29 -17.04
C PHE A 130 -5.66 5.41 -17.05
N LYS A 131 -6.86 5.99 -17.11
CA LYS A 131 -8.12 5.23 -17.25
C LYS A 131 -8.13 4.39 -18.53
N GLU A 132 -7.69 4.98 -19.65
CA GLU A 132 -7.58 4.28 -20.94
C GLU A 132 -6.57 3.15 -20.93
N ARG A 133 -5.40 3.34 -20.28
CA ARG A 133 -4.40 2.29 -20.09
C ARG A 133 -4.94 1.12 -19.27
N LEU A 134 -5.69 1.39 -18.19
CA LEU A 134 -6.34 0.33 -17.41
C LEU A 134 -7.37 -0.42 -18.26
N ALA A 135 -8.20 0.28 -19.02
CA ALA A 135 -9.20 -0.35 -19.87
C ALA A 135 -8.57 -1.24 -20.95
N ALA A 136 -7.51 -0.76 -21.62
CA ALA A 136 -6.79 -1.51 -22.64
C ALA A 136 -6.00 -2.69 -22.06
N GLY A 137 -5.38 -2.50 -20.89
CA GLY A 137 -4.54 -3.50 -20.24
C GLY A 137 -5.29 -4.55 -19.42
N ARG A 138 -6.57 -4.34 -19.09
CA ARG A 138 -7.34 -5.18 -18.14
C ARG A 138 -7.29 -6.67 -18.46
N GLY A 139 -7.43 -7.04 -19.73
CA GLY A 139 -7.46 -8.44 -20.16
C GLY A 139 -6.09 -9.12 -20.23
N ALA A 140 -5.00 -8.37 -20.11
CA ALA A 140 -3.64 -8.86 -20.31
C ALA A 140 -2.71 -8.58 -19.12
N CYS A 141 -3.14 -7.80 -18.12
CA CYS A 141 -2.31 -7.48 -16.97
C CYS A 141 -2.23 -8.66 -15.99
N THR A 142 -1.11 -8.78 -15.29
CA THR A 142 -0.88 -9.84 -14.30
C THR A 142 -1.93 -9.81 -13.20
N LEU A 143 -2.43 -8.62 -12.83
CA LEU A 143 -3.40 -8.47 -11.75
C LEU A 143 -4.71 -9.26 -11.99
N PHE A 144 -5.16 -9.38 -13.24
CA PHE A 144 -6.43 -10.01 -13.58
C PHE A 144 -6.29 -11.29 -14.41
N ASP A 145 -5.07 -11.79 -14.62
CA ASP A 145 -4.83 -13.10 -15.24
C ASP A 145 -5.06 -14.23 -14.23
N THR A 146 -6.33 -14.57 -14.00
CA THR A 146 -6.71 -15.66 -13.09
C THR A 146 -6.14 -17.00 -13.53
N LEU A 147 -6.08 -17.27 -14.84
CA LEU A 147 -5.53 -18.54 -15.34
C LEU A 147 -4.02 -18.62 -15.13
N GLY A 148 -3.30 -17.51 -15.32
CA GLY A 148 -1.88 -17.39 -14.98
C GLY A 148 -1.61 -17.58 -13.49
N LEU A 149 -2.46 -17.00 -12.62
CA LEU A 149 -2.40 -17.21 -11.17
C LEU A 149 -2.57 -18.69 -10.81
N VAL A 150 -3.61 -19.35 -11.33
CA VAL A 150 -3.87 -20.78 -11.06
C VAL A 150 -2.69 -21.63 -11.46
N ARG A 151 -2.19 -21.50 -12.70
CA ARG A 151 -1.03 -22.28 -13.17
C ARG A 151 0.22 -22.05 -12.31
N SER A 152 0.46 -20.81 -11.90
CA SER A 152 1.61 -20.47 -11.05
C SER A 152 1.48 -21.07 -9.66
N LEU A 153 0.28 -21.04 -9.06
CA LEU A 153 0.01 -21.66 -7.76
C LEU A 153 0.12 -23.19 -7.81
N GLU A 154 -0.43 -23.84 -8.83
CA GLU A 154 -0.31 -25.28 -9.03
C GLU A 154 1.15 -25.70 -9.18
N GLY A 155 1.94 -24.96 -9.95
CA GLY A 155 3.38 -25.18 -10.08
C GLY A 155 4.12 -25.04 -8.74
N LEU A 156 3.80 -24.01 -7.96
CA LEU A 156 4.37 -23.83 -6.61
C LEU A 156 3.99 -24.97 -5.66
N TYR A 157 2.75 -25.45 -5.69
CA TYR A 157 2.33 -26.58 -4.87
C TYR A 157 3.02 -27.88 -5.28
N ALA A 158 3.17 -28.14 -6.59
CA ALA A 158 3.91 -29.29 -7.08
C ALA A 158 5.38 -29.24 -6.66
N GLN A 159 6.01 -28.06 -6.70
CA GLN A 159 7.38 -27.86 -6.22
C GLN A 159 7.49 -28.13 -4.71
N MET A 160 6.60 -27.55 -3.89
CA MET A 160 6.60 -27.75 -2.44
C MET A 160 6.42 -29.24 -2.09
N TRP A 161 5.58 -29.96 -2.85
CA TRP A 161 5.39 -31.39 -2.68
C TRP A 161 6.65 -32.19 -3.02
N ALA A 162 7.29 -31.92 -4.16
CA ALA A 162 8.53 -32.58 -4.53
C ALA A 162 9.65 -32.31 -3.51
N GLU A 163 9.79 -31.07 -3.04
CA GLU A 163 10.75 -30.73 -1.98
C GLU A 163 10.47 -31.48 -0.67
N PHE A 164 9.20 -31.69 -0.32
CA PHE A 164 8.81 -32.51 0.82
C PHE A 164 9.19 -33.98 0.63
N GLU A 165 8.87 -34.59 -0.51
CA GLU A 165 9.20 -36.00 -0.81
C GLU A 165 10.71 -36.25 -0.80
N GLU A 166 11.48 -35.26 -1.25
CA GLU A 166 12.95 -35.31 -1.27
C GLU A 166 13.60 -34.91 0.06
N GLY A 167 12.81 -34.59 1.09
CA GLY A 167 13.30 -34.19 2.41
C GLY A 167 14.00 -32.82 2.44
N ARG A 168 13.81 -31.98 1.42
CA ARG A 168 14.38 -30.63 1.27
C ARG A 168 13.44 -29.52 1.75
N LEU A 169 12.74 -29.74 2.86
CA LEU A 169 11.85 -28.72 3.41
C LEU A 169 12.61 -27.42 3.73
N PRO A 170 12.05 -26.24 3.41
CA PRO A 170 12.65 -24.97 3.75
C PRO A 170 12.83 -24.87 5.27
N ARG A 171 14.04 -24.55 5.70
CA ARG A 171 14.40 -24.30 7.11
C ARG A 171 14.74 -22.82 7.25
N PRO A 172 13.73 -21.94 7.44
CA PRO A 172 14.00 -20.52 7.59
C PRO A 172 14.85 -20.29 8.85
N ASP A 173 15.86 -19.43 8.73
CA ASP A 173 16.57 -18.92 9.88
C ASP A 173 15.68 -17.90 10.61
N LEU A 174 15.14 -18.34 11.75
CA LEU A 174 14.28 -17.53 12.61
C LEU A 174 15.05 -16.92 13.78
N ALA A 175 16.38 -17.08 13.85
CA ALA A 175 17.19 -16.46 14.89
C ALA A 175 16.87 -14.97 14.98
N ASN A 176 16.79 -14.36 16.17
CA ASN A 176 16.52 -12.92 16.35
C ASN A 176 15.19 -12.38 15.80
N LEU A 177 14.28 -13.19 15.22
CA LEU A 177 13.04 -12.69 14.62
C LEU A 177 12.19 -11.89 15.64
N GLU A 178 12.07 -12.41 16.87
CA GLU A 178 11.36 -11.74 17.96
C GLU A 178 12.03 -10.41 18.33
N LEU A 179 13.35 -10.41 18.47
CA LEU A 179 14.10 -9.19 18.76
C LEU A 179 13.90 -8.13 17.67
N TYR A 180 13.96 -8.55 16.41
CA TYR A 180 13.76 -7.67 15.26
C TYR A 180 12.37 -7.06 15.25
N HIS A 181 11.37 -7.86 15.59
CA HIS A 181 9.99 -7.40 15.73
C HIS A 181 9.87 -6.40 16.89
N ASP A 182 10.41 -6.72 18.07
CA ASP A 182 10.33 -5.87 19.25
C ASP A 182 11.00 -4.50 19.04
N ILE A 183 12.16 -4.47 18.38
CA ILE A 183 12.81 -3.21 18.00
C ILE A 183 11.93 -2.43 17.03
N ALA A 184 11.35 -3.09 16.01
CA ALA A 184 10.49 -2.43 15.03
C ALA A 184 9.27 -1.78 15.70
N CYS A 185 8.65 -2.45 16.67
CA CYS A 185 7.49 -1.96 17.40
C CYS A 185 7.77 -0.73 18.27
N ARG A 186 9.03 -0.40 18.56
CA ARG A 186 9.40 0.83 19.31
C ARG A 186 9.22 2.10 18.47
N PHE A 187 9.16 1.97 17.14
CA PHE A 187 9.13 3.10 16.24
C PHE A 187 7.75 3.27 15.60
N SER A 188 7.28 4.52 15.56
CA SER A 188 6.06 4.86 14.83
C SER A 188 6.29 4.79 13.32
N HIS A 189 5.28 4.32 12.58
CA HIS A 189 5.27 4.41 11.11
C HIS A 189 5.06 5.84 10.58
N ALA A 190 4.61 6.76 11.44
CA ALA A 190 4.33 8.16 11.06
C ALA A 190 5.53 9.11 11.23
N ASP A 191 6.63 8.64 11.83
CA ASP A 191 7.83 9.45 12.03
C ASP A 191 8.77 9.35 10.82
N GLU A 192 8.81 10.43 10.03
CA GLU A 192 9.65 10.54 8.82
C GLU A 192 10.92 11.39 9.03
N GLN A 193 11.20 11.85 10.25
CA GLN A 193 12.28 12.81 10.50
C GLN A 193 13.68 12.23 10.28
N GLU A 194 13.85 10.91 10.43
CA GLU A 194 15.12 10.23 10.22
C GLU A 194 14.89 8.89 9.51
N PRO A 195 15.81 8.44 8.61
CA PRO A 195 15.71 7.13 7.99
C PRO A 195 15.57 6.02 9.04
N PHE A 196 14.46 5.29 8.99
CA PHE A 196 14.19 4.23 9.96
C PHE A 196 15.25 3.15 10.01
N GLU A 197 15.85 2.80 8.87
CA GLU A 197 16.93 1.81 8.83
C GLU A 197 18.06 2.21 9.77
N ARG A 198 18.40 3.50 9.82
CA ARG A 198 19.41 4.03 10.74
C ARG A 198 18.97 3.90 12.21
N LYS A 199 17.75 4.33 12.54
CA LYS A 199 17.18 4.20 13.89
C LYS A 199 17.10 2.74 14.34
N TYR A 200 16.71 1.87 13.43
CA TYR A 200 16.54 0.44 13.65
C TYR A 200 17.89 -0.25 13.91
N LEU A 201 18.89 -0.01 13.06
CA LEU A 201 20.24 -0.54 13.24
C LEU A 201 20.91 0.00 14.51
N ALA A 202 20.69 1.28 14.84
CA ALA A 202 21.20 1.84 16.10
C ALA A 202 20.57 1.17 17.34
N ALA A 203 19.27 0.90 17.31
CA ALA A 203 18.59 0.18 18.40
C ALA A 203 19.06 -1.28 18.50
N LEU A 204 19.35 -1.92 17.37
CA LEU A 204 19.90 -3.28 17.33
C LEU A 204 21.33 -3.33 17.88
N ALA A 205 22.18 -2.37 17.52
CA ALA A 205 23.53 -2.24 18.07
C ALA A 205 23.51 -1.99 19.59
N TYR A 206 22.60 -1.13 20.06
CA TYR A 206 22.39 -0.92 21.49
C TYR A 206 21.97 -2.22 22.20
N GLN A 207 21.01 -2.96 21.63
CA GLN A 207 20.60 -4.25 22.20
C GLN A 207 21.78 -5.21 22.30
N HIS A 208 22.59 -5.33 21.24
CA HIS A 208 23.76 -6.20 21.23
C HIS A 208 24.78 -5.82 22.31
N ALA A 209 25.00 -4.52 22.55
CA ALA A 209 25.88 -4.04 23.62
C ALA A 209 25.36 -4.41 25.03
N VAL A 210 24.04 -4.49 25.23
CA VAL A 210 23.42 -4.88 26.51
C VAL A 210 23.34 -6.39 26.68
N SER A 211 22.97 -7.11 25.62
CA SER A 211 22.83 -8.56 25.57
C SER A 211 23.25 -9.05 24.19
N PRO A 212 24.40 -9.75 24.07
CA PRO A 212 24.95 -10.14 22.79
C PRO A 212 23.95 -10.90 21.91
N VAL A 213 23.62 -10.30 20.78
CA VAL A 213 22.76 -10.87 19.74
C VAL A 213 23.58 -11.84 18.88
N ARG A 214 23.07 -13.06 18.69
CA ARG A 214 23.69 -14.05 17.80
C ARG A 214 23.69 -13.54 16.36
N PRO A 215 24.80 -13.61 15.62
CA PRO A 215 24.79 -13.26 14.20
C PRO A 215 23.82 -14.13 13.38
N ASP A 216 23.16 -13.52 12.40
CA ASP A 216 22.31 -14.17 11.41
C ASP A 216 22.66 -13.73 9.98
N SER A 217 21.94 -14.28 9.01
CA SER A 217 22.14 -13.99 7.58
C SER A 217 21.36 -12.78 7.05
N ARG A 218 20.62 -12.07 7.91
CA ARG A 218 19.60 -11.08 7.50
C ARG A 218 19.98 -9.66 7.87
N LEU A 219 20.00 -9.34 9.17
CA LEU A 219 20.17 -7.95 9.65
C LEU A 219 21.32 -7.79 10.65
N TRP A 220 21.85 -8.87 11.22
CA TRP A 220 22.97 -8.80 12.16
C TRP A 220 24.03 -9.83 11.79
N THR A 221 24.91 -9.49 10.86
CA THR A 221 25.98 -10.41 10.39
C THR A 221 27.22 -10.37 11.28
N GLU A 222 28.13 -11.35 11.18
CA GLU A 222 29.38 -11.39 11.98
C GLU A 222 30.25 -10.13 11.82
N THR A 223 30.14 -9.45 10.67
CA THR A 223 30.82 -8.19 10.37
C THR A 223 30.14 -6.96 10.95
N ALA A 224 28.93 -7.09 11.53
CA ALA A 224 28.15 -5.98 12.08
C ALA A 224 28.59 -5.57 13.50
N THR A 225 29.64 -6.18 14.03
CA THR A 225 30.23 -5.79 15.32
C THR A 225 30.85 -4.39 15.17
N PRO A 226 30.30 -3.33 15.80
CA PRO A 226 30.94 -2.03 15.75
C PRO A 226 32.21 -2.10 16.60
N THR A 227 33.35 -1.75 16.00
CA THR A 227 34.51 -1.23 16.76
C THR A 227 34.15 0.04 17.50
#